data_AF-A0A933CBC2-F1
#
_entry.id   AF-A0A933CBC2-F1
#
_cell.length_a   1.000
_cell.length_b   1.000
_cell.length_c   1.000
_cell.angle_alpha   90.00
_cell.angle_beta   90.00
_cell.angle_gamma   90.00
#
_symmetry.space_group_name_H-M   'P 1'
#
loop_
_entity.id
_entity.type
_entity.pdbx_description
1 polymer ?
#
loop_
_entity_poly.entity_id
_entity_poly.type
_entity_poly.pdbx_seq_one_letter_code
_entity_poly.pdbx_strand_id
1 'polypeptide(L)'
;MGGLARGSPFGMRFPSPSRWILPLVCSSLLPLLVSPALATVRTWDGGAGDALWHTAANWNPDGTPGPGDDLAIDVATTVTVSASGPMEFGSLLLGGSSASTLIVSTGMGVSPGNMTVRDRGAFQQNSTHRLRFNAVTVEAGGRLTHSANGSSKQYVLDLWVVDSFTLQAGSTITVDAKG
;
A
#
# COMPACT_ATOMS: atom_id res chain seq x y z
N MET A 1 76.91 -64.20 -16.82
CA MET A 1 76.74 -65.06 -18.01
C MET A 1 75.57 -66.00 -17.74
N GLY A 2 74.54 -65.96 -18.61
CA GLY A 2 73.49 -66.98 -18.78
C GLY A 2 72.52 -67.19 -17.59
N GLY A 3 71.22 -67.38 -17.75
CA GLY A 3 70.39 -67.57 -18.93
C GLY A 3 68.97 -67.98 -18.47
N LEU A 4 67.97 -67.28 -19.02
CA LEU A 4 66.61 -67.67 -19.43
C LEU A 4 65.77 -68.77 -18.75
N ALA A 5 64.45 -68.51 -18.84
CA ALA A 5 63.25 -69.38 -18.78
C ALA A 5 62.61 -69.57 -17.38
N ARG A 6 61.29 -69.57 -17.15
CA ARG A 6 60.04 -69.52 -17.94
C ARG A 6 58.87 -69.36 -16.94
N GLY A 7 57.73 -68.75 -17.32
CA GLY A 7 56.46 -68.95 -16.58
C GLY A 7 55.35 -67.90 -16.73
N SER A 8 54.61 -67.98 -17.84
CA SER A 8 53.16 -67.71 -18.04
C SER A 8 52.44 -66.47 -17.46
N PRO A 9 51.72 -65.68 -18.30
CA PRO A 9 50.83 -64.61 -17.84
C PRO A 9 49.43 -65.12 -17.51
N PHE A 10 48.97 -64.90 -16.27
CA PHE A 10 47.56 -65.04 -15.92
C PHE A 10 46.77 -63.87 -16.51
N GLY A 11 45.98 -64.15 -17.53
CA GLY A 11 44.92 -63.27 -17.98
C GLY A 11 43.79 -63.26 -16.96
N MET A 12 43.44 -62.07 -16.47
CA MET A 12 42.19 -61.86 -15.74
C MET A 12 41.51 -60.62 -16.33
N ARG A 13 40.56 -60.87 -17.23
CA ARG A 13 39.57 -59.89 -17.69
C ARG A 13 38.60 -59.66 -16.55
N PHE A 14 38.48 -58.41 -16.08
CA PHE A 14 37.35 -58.00 -15.24
C PHE A 14 36.40 -57.13 -16.08
N PRO A 15 35.08 -57.44 -16.08
CA PRO A 15 34.07 -56.65 -16.77
C PRO A 15 33.81 -55.30 -16.06
N SER A 16 33.37 -54.34 -16.86
CA SER A 16 33.11 -52.92 -16.56
C SER A 16 32.23 -52.63 -15.35
N PRO A 17 32.45 -51.51 -14.62
CA PRO A 17 31.57 -51.10 -13.53
C PRO A 17 30.22 -50.58 -14.06
N SER A 18 29.14 -51.10 -13.48
CA SER A 18 27.75 -50.72 -13.75
C SER A 18 27.43 -49.33 -13.19
N ARG A 19 26.65 -48.61 -13.97
CA ARG A 19 26.32 -47.19 -13.85
C ARG A 19 25.37 -46.93 -12.68
N TRP A 20 25.78 -46.08 -11.74
CA TRP A 20 24.89 -45.45 -10.77
C TRP A 20 24.24 -44.23 -11.43
N ILE A 21 22.94 -44.30 -11.73
CA ILE A 21 22.17 -43.15 -12.21
C ILE A 21 21.51 -42.50 -10.99
N LEU A 22 22.09 -41.41 -10.50
CA LEU A 22 21.40 -40.48 -9.61
C LEU A 22 20.46 -39.61 -10.47
N PRO A 23 19.15 -39.56 -10.22
CA PRO A 23 18.30 -38.57 -10.88
C PRO A 23 18.64 -37.19 -10.31
N LEU A 24 19.16 -36.31 -11.17
CA LEU A 24 19.18 -34.88 -10.92
C LEU A 24 17.72 -34.43 -10.73
N VAL A 25 17.33 -34.13 -9.49
CA VAL A 25 16.12 -33.34 -9.24
C VAL A 25 16.47 -31.92 -9.66
N CYS A 26 16.10 -31.58 -10.89
CA CYS A 26 16.14 -30.23 -11.42
C CYS A 26 15.13 -29.42 -10.61
N SER A 27 15.59 -28.75 -9.55
CA SER A 27 14.80 -27.82 -8.77
C SER A 27 14.48 -26.64 -9.69
N SER A 28 13.32 -26.70 -10.33
CA SER A 28 12.80 -25.65 -11.18
C SER A 28 12.56 -24.41 -10.34
N LEU A 29 13.53 -23.51 -10.36
CA LEU A 29 13.44 -22.16 -9.82
C LEU A 29 12.33 -21.45 -10.60
N LEU A 30 11.13 -21.41 -10.02
CA LEU A 30 10.00 -20.65 -10.56
C LEU A 30 10.40 -19.17 -10.59
N PRO A 31 10.53 -18.52 -11.75
CA PRO A 31 10.72 -17.08 -11.77
C PRO A 31 9.45 -16.43 -11.22
N LEU A 32 9.58 -15.75 -10.07
CA LEU A 32 8.55 -14.85 -9.57
C LEU A 32 8.38 -13.74 -10.63
N LEU A 33 7.32 -13.82 -11.44
CA LEU A 33 6.88 -12.71 -12.27
C LEU A 33 6.39 -11.61 -11.32
N VAL A 34 7.26 -10.66 -11.01
CA VAL A 34 6.86 -9.41 -10.35
C VAL A 34 6.21 -8.56 -11.42
N SER A 35 4.88 -8.52 -11.43
CA SER A 35 4.14 -7.55 -12.26
C SER A 35 4.44 -6.14 -11.75
N PRO A 36 4.85 -5.19 -12.62
CA PRO A 36 4.94 -3.80 -12.21
C PRO A 36 3.54 -3.30 -11.85
N ALA A 37 3.33 -2.88 -10.60
CA ALA A 37 2.14 -2.13 -10.23
C ALA A 37 2.24 -0.76 -10.89
N LEU A 38 1.49 -0.56 -11.99
CA LEU A 38 1.34 0.76 -12.60
C LEU A 38 0.42 1.59 -11.72
N ALA A 39 0.85 2.82 -11.40
CA ALA A 39 0.01 3.81 -10.75
C ALA A 39 -1.23 4.07 -11.63
N THR A 40 -2.42 3.71 -11.13
CA THR A 40 -3.67 4.04 -11.81
C THR A 40 -4.21 5.34 -11.21
N VAL A 41 -4.54 6.30 -12.07
CA VAL A 41 -5.27 7.50 -11.62
C VAL A 41 -6.73 7.09 -11.40
N ARG A 42 -7.24 7.26 -10.19
CA ARG A 42 -8.65 7.01 -9.86
C ARG A 42 -9.29 8.26 -9.28
N THR A 43 -10.45 8.60 -9.80
CA THR A 43 -11.26 9.73 -9.29
C THR A 43 -12.48 9.19 -8.58
N TRP A 44 -12.83 9.74 -7.44
CA TRP A 44 -14.09 9.42 -6.79
C TRP A 44 -15.27 9.94 -7.62
N ASP A 45 -16.19 9.06 -7.95
CA ASP A 45 -17.43 9.39 -8.67
C ASP A 45 -18.71 9.06 -7.88
N GLY A 46 -18.59 8.25 -6.82
CA GLY A 46 -19.72 7.85 -5.98
C GLY A 46 -20.75 6.96 -6.68
N GLY A 47 -20.36 6.24 -7.74
CA GLY A 47 -21.27 5.44 -8.57
C GLY A 47 -22.05 4.34 -7.83
N ALA A 48 -21.60 3.91 -6.64
CA ALA A 48 -22.34 2.95 -5.81
C ALA A 48 -23.40 3.58 -4.90
N GLY A 49 -23.33 4.90 -4.66
CA GLY A 49 -24.29 5.63 -3.82
C GLY A 49 -24.19 5.37 -2.31
N ASP A 50 -23.18 4.64 -1.83
CA ASP A 50 -23.01 4.28 -0.41
C ASP A 50 -21.98 5.17 0.33
N ALA A 51 -21.22 5.99 -0.40
CA ALA A 51 -20.15 6.84 0.12
C ALA A 51 -18.98 6.10 0.81
N LEU A 52 -18.79 4.82 0.51
CA LEU A 52 -17.76 3.99 1.13
C LEU A 52 -16.48 3.89 0.28
N TRP A 53 -15.33 4.18 0.89
CA TRP A 53 -14.00 4.10 0.24
C TRP A 53 -13.75 2.76 -0.45
N HIS A 54 -14.16 1.66 0.19
CA HIS A 54 -13.82 0.31 -0.25
C HIS A 54 -14.75 -0.24 -1.34
N THR A 55 -15.83 0.46 -1.68
CA THR A 55 -16.74 0.02 -2.73
C THR A 55 -16.17 0.41 -4.10
N ALA A 56 -15.81 -0.59 -4.89
CA ALA A 56 -15.11 -0.43 -6.17
C ALA A 56 -15.82 0.51 -7.16
N ALA A 57 -17.15 0.49 -7.20
CA ALA A 57 -17.97 1.31 -8.10
C ALA A 57 -18.11 2.78 -7.66
N ASN A 58 -17.42 3.22 -6.60
CA ASN A 58 -17.30 4.64 -6.25
C ASN A 58 -16.05 5.33 -6.84
N TRP A 59 -15.23 4.56 -7.56
CA TRP A 59 -14.00 5.02 -8.16
C TRP A 59 -14.11 4.86 -9.67
N ASN A 60 -13.61 5.84 -10.41
CA ASN A 60 -13.47 5.75 -11.86
C ASN A 60 -11.98 5.80 -12.24
N PRO A 61 -11.45 4.79 -12.98
CA PRO A 61 -12.13 3.56 -13.38
C PRO A 61 -12.53 2.70 -12.17
N ASP A 62 -13.57 1.88 -12.34
CA ASP A 62 -14.08 0.97 -11.31
C ASP A 62 -12.95 0.12 -10.71
N GLY A 63 -12.92 0.05 -9.39
CA GLY A 63 -11.95 -0.73 -8.63
C GLY A 63 -11.54 -0.05 -7.33
N THR A 64 -11.34 -0.85 -6.28
CA THR A 64 -10.82 -0.35 -5.01
C THR A 64 -9.37 0.13 -5.21
N PRO A 65 -8.98 1.30 -4.69
CA PRO A 65 -7.62 1.78 -4.74
C PRO A 65 -6.60 0.80 -4.18
N GLY A 66 -5.46 0.68 -4.86
CA GLY A 66 -4.31 -0.11 -4.42
C GLY A 66 -3.08 0.74 -4.13
N PRO A 67 -2.00 0.10 -3.63
CA PRO A 67 -0.70 0.74 -3.47
C PRO A 67 -0.22 1.34 -4.80
N GLY A 68 0.19 2.62 -4.76
CA GLY A 68 0.70 3.32 -5.94
C GLY A 68 -0.36 4.05 -6.77
N ASP A 69 -1.67 3.84 -6.52
CA ASP A 69 -2.71 4.59 -7.21
C ASP A 69 -2.69 6.08 -6.84
N ASP A 70 -2.98 6.93 -7.82
CA ASP A 70 -3.11 8.38 -7.65
C ASP A 70 -4.58 8.74 -7.55
N LEU A 71 -5.00 9.19 -6.37
CA LEU A 71 -6.40 9.35 -6.04
C LEU A 71 -6.80 10.82 -5.99
N ALA A 72 -7.96 11.14 -6.56
CA ALA A 72 -8.57 12.46 -6.44
C ALA A 72 -10.02 12.36 -5.96
N ILE A 73 -10.32 13.09 -4.89
CA ILE A 73 -11.68 13.32 -4.40
C ILE A 73 -11.92 14.83 -4.48
N ASP A 74 -12.55 15.27 -5.57
CA ASP A 74 -12.90 16.68 -5.83
C ASP A 74 -14.38 16.82 -6.22
N VAL A 75 -15.24 16.10 -5.49
CA VAL A 75 -16.69 16.16 -5.59
C VAL A 75 -17.30 16.56 -4.25
N ALA A 76 -18.46 17.21 -4.26
CA ALA A 76 -19.13 17.71 -3.05
C ALA A 76 -19.78 16.56 -2.26
N THR A 77 -18.97 15.82 -1.49
CA THR A 77 -19.41 14.65 -0.73
C THR A 77 -18.53 14.38 0.49
N THR A 78 -19.01 13.49 1.34
CA THR A 78 -18.27 12.91 2.46
C THR A 78 -17.98 11.45 2.18
N VAL A 79 -16.72 11.10 2.00
CA VAL A 79 -16.25 9.72 1.81
C VAL A 79 -15.87 9.12 3.15
N THR A 80 -16.31 7.89 3.41
CA THR A 80 -15.99 7.18 4.67
C THR A 80 -15.09 5.99 4.43
N VAL A 81 -13.97 5.94 5.15
CA VAL A 81 -13.11 4.77 5.29
C VAL A 81 -13.49 4.05 6.59
N SER A 82 -14.13 2.89 6.44
CA SER A 82 -14.53 2.00 7.54
C SER A 82 -13.64 0.75 7.59
N ALA A 83 -13.74 -0.05 8.64
CA ALA A 83 -12.93 -1.26 8.81
C ALA A 83 -13.38 -2.40 7.87
N SER A 84 -13.06 -2.29 6.58
CA SER A 84 -13.32 -3.35 5.59
C SER A 84 -12.09 -3.73 4.75
N GLY A 85 -10.90 -3.23 5.09
CA GLY A 85 -9.65 -3.55 4.41
C GLY A 85 -8.57 -2.49 4.65
N PRO A 86 -7.32 -2.72 4.22
CA PRO A 86 -6.29 -1.69 4.28
C PRO A 86 -6.64 -0.53 3.34
N MET A 87 -6.42 0.70 3.79
CA MET A 87 -6.44 1.89 2.94
C MET A 87 -5.03 2.12 2.40
N GLU A 88 -4.85 2.02 1.08
CA GLU A 88 -3.56 2.11 0.40
C GLU A 88 -3.68 2.96 -0.87
N PHE A 89 -2.67 3.78 -1.14
CA PHE A 89 -2.57 4.66 -2.32
C PHE A 89 -1.14 5.21 -2.43
N GLY A 90 -0.76 5.65 -3.63
CA GLY A 90 0.48 6.38 -3.89
C GLY A 90 0.36 7.88 -3.61
N SER A 91 -0.75 8.49 -4.03
CA SER A 91 -1.10 9.86 -3.67
C SER A 91 -2.60 10.03 -3.47
N LEU A 92 -2.98 10.98 -2.62
CA LEU A 92 -4.36 11.39 -2.40
C LEU A 92 -4.45 12.90 -2.44
N LEU A 93 -5.35 13.39 -3.30
CA LEU A 93 -5.72 14.78 -3.39
C LEU A 93 -7.19 14.94 -2.98
N LEU A 94 -7.44 15.90 -2.07
CA LEU A 94 -8.74 16.11 -1.46
C LEU A 94 -9.20 17.57 -1.60
N GLY A 95 -10.42 17.76 -2.09
CA GLY A 95 -10.99 19.10 -2.36
C GLY A 95 -10.31 19.77 -3.53
N GLY A 96 -10.47 21.09 -3.66
CA GLY A 96 -9.96 21.94 -4.73
C GLY A 96 -11.09 22.78 -5.33
N SER A 97 -11.87 22.17 -6.20
CA SER A 97 -13.04 22.79 -6.84
C SER A 97 -14.31 22.60 -5.99
N SER A 98 -14.40 21.47 -5.29
CA SER A 98 -15.54 21.03 -4.52
C SER A 98 -15.22 20.85 -3.04
N ALA A 99 -16.24 20.94 -2.19
CA ALA A 99 -16.11 20.64 -0.77
C ALA A 99 -16.11 19.13 -0.53
N SER A 100 -14.93 18.53 -0.42
CA SER A 100 -14.74 17.10 -0.23
C SER A 100 -14.24 16.78 1.17
N THR A 101 -14.91 15.89 1.88
CA THR A 101 -14.48 15.41 3.19
C THR A 101 -14.11 13.94 3.11
N LEU A 102 -12.93 13.58 3.64
CA LEU A 102 -12.55 12.18 3.85
C LEU A 102 -12.54 11.88 5.34
N ILE A 103 -13.40 10.97 5.77
CA ILE A 103 -13.47 10.50 7.16
C ILE A 103 -12.75 9.16 7.28
N VAL A 104 -11.70 9.10 8.09
CA VAL A 104 -10.97 7.87 8.38
C VAL A 104 -11.32 7.37 9.78
N SER A 105 -12.14 6.33 9.85
CA SER A 105 -12.65 5.76 11.12
C SER A 105 -11.93 4.47 11.55
N THR A 106 -10.82 4.15 10.89
CA THR A 106 -10.02 2.93 11.11
C THR A 106 -8.52 3.26 11.06
N GLY A 107 -7.64 2.28 11.29
CA GLY A 107 -6.22 2.38 10.97
C GLY A 107 -5.95 2.24 9.48
N MET A 108 -4.73 2.60 9.04
CA MET A 108 -4.27 2.46 7.66
C MET A 108 -3.28 1.31 7.51
N GLY A 109 -3.13 0.80 6.28
CA GLY A 109 -2.12 -0.20 5.93
C GLY A 109 -0.69 0.35 6.00
N VAL A 110 0.29 -0.50 5.68
CA VAL A 110 1.73 -0.17 5.84
C VAL A 110 2.28 0.78 4.77
N SER A 111 1.53 1.10 3.72
CA SER A 111 1.98 1.96 2.62
C SER A 111 1.04 3.14 2.32
N PRO A 112 0.88 4.09 3.24
CA PRO A 112 0.13 5.31 2.94
C PRO A 112 1.04 6.29 2.18
N GLY A 113 0.58 6.67 0.99
CA GLY A 113 1.24 7.61 0.11
C GLY A 113 1.25 9.04 0.62
N ASN A 114 1.42 9.97 -0.32
CA ASN A 114 1.36 11.41 -0.03
C ASN A 114 -0.09 11.87 0.04
N MET A 115 -0.42 12.78 0.96
CA MET A 115 -1.73 13.42 1.02
C MET A 115 -1.60 14.93 0.78
N THR A 116 -2.44 15.47 -0.10
CA THR A 116 -2.61 16.91 -0.30
C THR A 116 -4.06 17.29 -0.05
N VAL A 117 -4.30 18.17 0.92
CA VAL A 117 -5.62 18.73 1.22
C VAL A 117 -5.66 20.15 0.67
N ARG A 118 -6.46 20.35 -0.37
CA ARG A 118 -6.59 21.62 -1.11
C ARG A 118 -7.73 22.48 -0.53
N ASP A 119 -7.98 23.64 -1.14
CA ASP A 119 -9.13 24.49 -0.78
C ASP A 119 -10.43 23.67 -0.68
N ARG A 120 -11.25 23.94 0.33
CA ARG A 120 -12.51 23.21 0.63
C ARG A 120 -12.36 21.70 0.91
N GLY A 121 -11.15 21.17 0.90
CA GLY A 121 -10.85 19.79 1.30
C GLY A 121 -10.76 19.66 2.82
N ALA A 122 -11.31 18.58 3.37
CA ALA A 122 -11.24 18.28 4.79
C ALA A 122 -10.86 16.83 5.06
N PHE A 123 -9.67 16.61 5.62
CA PHE A 123 -9.31 15.30 6.17
C PHE A 123 -9.75 15.23 7.63
N GLN A 124 -10.54 14.19 7.95
CA GLN A 124 -11.09 14.00 9.27
C GLN A 124 -10.74 12.61 9.81
N GLN A 125 -9.93 12.57 10.88
CA GLN A 125 -9.64 11.33 11.57
C GLN A 125 -10.70 11.08 12.66
N ASN A 126 -11.49 10.03 12.49
CA ASN A 126 -12.49 9.58 13.47
C ASN A 126 -12.09 8.23 14.08
N SER A 127 -10.82 8.12 14.45
CA SER A 127 -10.26 6.95 15.11
C SER A 127 -9.18 7.38 16.10
N THR A 128 -8.77 6.46 16.98
CA THR A 128 -7.62 6.64 17.87
C THR A 128 -6.32 6.03 17.32
N HIS A 129 -6.36 5.50 16.10
CA HIS A 129 -5.19 4.86 15.49
C HIS A 129 -4.22 5.92 14.98
N ARG A 130 -2.92 5.69 15.14
CA ARG A 130 -1.93 6.52 14.45
C ARG A 130 -1.97 6.24 12.95
N LEU A 131 -2.17 7.29 12.16
CA LEU A 131 -2.25 7.22 10.71
C LEU A 131 -0.92 7.63 10.11
N ARG A 132 -0.25 6.70 9.43
CA ARG A 132 1.03 6.99 8.77
C ARG A 132 0.76 7.67 7.42
N PHE A 133 1.67 8.54 6.98
CA PHE A 133 1.75 9.11 5.63
C PHE A 133 3.21 9.31 5.25
N ASN A 134 3.53 9.27 3.95
CA ASN A 134 4.87 9.67 3.50
C ASN A 134 5.06 11.18 3.67
N ALA A 135 4.19 11.97 3.04
CA ALA A 135 4.13 13.41 3.19
C ALA A 135 2.68 13.87 3.33
N VAL A 136 2.48 15.01 4.00
CA VAL A 136 1.19 15.69 4.11
C VAL A 136 1.37 17.15 3.75
N THR A 137 0.61 17.64 2.78
CA THR A 137 0.51 19.06 2.43
C THR A 137 -0.91 19.54 2.66
N VAL A 138 -1.06 20.66 3.35
CA VAL A 138 -2.34 21.35 3.49
C VAL A 138 -2.20 22.73 2.85
N GLU A 139 -2.89 22.92 1.74
CA GLU A 139 -2.89 24.18 1.01
C GLU A 139 -3.83 25.20 1.65
N ALA A 140 -3.81 26.43 1.16
CA ALA A 140 -4.74 27.47 1.61
C ALA A 140 -6.20 26.97 1.48
N GLY A 141 -6.99 27.12 2.56
CA GLY A 141 -8.38 26.66 2.64
C GLY A 141 -8.56 25.17 2.95
N GLY A 142 -7.48 24.37 2.95
CA GLY A 142 -7.51 22.97 3.38
C GLY A 142 -7.60 22.82 4.90
N ARG A 143 -8.25 21.74 5.34
CA ARG A 143 -8.49 21.48 6.77
C ARG A 143 -8.12 20.06 7.21
N LEU A 144 -7.42 19.95 8.32
CA LEU A 144 -7.27 18.69 9.08
C LEU A 144 -8.07 18.78 10.38
N THR A 145 -8.79 17.73 10.73
CA THR A 145 -9.64 17.72 11.94
C THR A 145 -9.86 16.31 12.47
N HIS A 146 -10.52 16.22 13.61
CA HIS A 146 -11.26 15.05 14.06
C HIS A 146 -12.70 15.46 14.44
N SER A 147 -13.60 14.49 14.64
CA SER A 147 -14.91 14.74 15.27
C SER A 147 -14.72 15.22 16.71
N ALA A 148 -15.52 16.18 17.19
CA ALA A 148 -15.44 16.64 18.57
C ALA A 148 -15.64 15.48 19.56
N ASN A 149 -14.81 15.41 20.61
CA ASN A 149 -15.01 14.42 21.67
C ASN A 149 -15.96 14.96 22.75
N GLY A 150 -16.67 14.05 23.40
CA GLY A 150 -17.40 14.33 24.63
C GLY A 150 -16.52 14.21 25.88
N SER A 151 -16.99 13.47 26.88
CA SER A 151 -16.25 13.27 28.13
C SER A 151 -15.03 12.35 27.98
N SER A 152 -15.05 11.43 27.02
CA SER A 152 -13.99 10.48 26.72
C SER A 152 -13.34 10.76 25.37
N LYS A 153 -12.05 10.42 25.25
CA LYS A 153 -11.27 10.51 24.02
C LYS A 153 -11.67 9.37 23.06
N GLN A 154 -12.25 9.71 21.92
CA GLN A 154 -12.70 8.77 20.87
C GLN A 154 -12.07 9.06 19.50
N TYR A 155 -11.73 10.32 19.25
CA TYR A 155 -11.22 10.83 17.99
C TYR A 155 -10.02 11.73 18.27
N VAL A 156 -8.98 11.59 17.46
CA VAL A 156 -7.75 12.38 17.53
C VAL A 156 -7.33 12.77 16.14
N LEU A 157 -6.41 13.73 16.06
CA LEU A 157 -5.54 13.87 14.90
C LEU A 157 -4.14 13.34 15.28
N ASP A 158 -3.88 12.06 15.00
CA ASP A 158 -2.58 11.40 15.29
C ASP A 158 -1.96 10.93 13.98
N LEU A 159 -1.12 11.79 13.40
CA LEU A 159 -0.46 11.57 12.11
C LEU A 159 1.03 11.24 12.33
N TRP A 160 1.50 10.13 11.74
CA TRP A 160 2.92 9.86 11.55
C TRP A 160 3.32 10.22 10.13
N VAL A 161 3.96 11.38 9.98
CA VAL A 161 4.49 11.81 8.69
C VAL A 161 5.99 11.53 8.63
N VAL A 162 6.41 10.82 7.59
CA VAL A 162 7.78 10.28 7.48
C VAL A 162 8.74 11.33 6.91
N ASP A 163 8.32 12.03 5.86
CA ASP A 163 9.16 12.95 5.11
C ASP A 163 8.85 14.40 5.44
N SER A 164 7.71 14.92 4.97
CA SER A 164 7.37 16.33 5.12
C SER A 164 5.92 16.57 5.53
N PHE A 165 5.74 17.46 6.49
CA PHE A 165 4.43 18.00 6.87
C PHE A 165 4.42 19.50 6.58
N THR A 166 3.68 19.91 5.56
CA THR A 166 3.64 21.29 5.06
C THR A 166 2.26 21.91 5.30
N LEU A 167 2.23 23.06 5.96
CA LEU A 167 1.04 23.91 6.10
C LEU A 167 1.27 25.23 5.37
N GLN A 168 0.42 25.53 4.39
CA GLN A 168 0.46 26.82 3.70
C GLN A 168 -0.35 27.88 4.47
N ALA A 169 -0.06 29.16 4.20
CA ALA A 169 -0.85 30.26 4.75
C ALA A 169 -2.33 30.10 4.36
N GLY A 170 -3.23 30.17 5.34
CA GLY A 170 -4.67 29.95 5.13
C GLY A 170 -5.14 28.50 5.27
N SER A 171 -4.25 27.54 5.52
CA SER A 171 -4.64 26.19 5.96
C SER A 171 -5.10 26.18 7.41
N THR A 172 -5.88 25.16 7.80
CA THR A 172 -6.40 25.02 9.17
C THR A 172 -6.18 23.61 9.74
N ILE A 173 -5.83 23.56 11.01
CA ILE A 173 -5.89 22.35 11.83
C ILE A 173 -6.86 22.64 12.98
N THR A 174 -7.85 21.77 13.18
CA THR A 174 -8.80 21.90 14.28
C THR A 174 -8.72 20.66 15.16
N VAL A 175 -8.43 20.85 16.45
CA VAL A 175 -8.29 19.79 17.47
C VAL A 175 -9.16 20.08 18.69
N ASP A 176 -10.41 20.48 18.43
CA ASP A 176 -11.33 20.92 19.49
C ASP A 176 -11.85 19.74 20.32
N ALA A 177 -12.11 19.99 21.61
CA ALA A 177 -12.70 19.03 22.53
C ALA A 177 -11.90 17.73 22.67
N LYS A 178 -10.73 17.81 23.33
CA LYS A 178 -9.93 16.67 23.82
C LYS A 178 -9.40 15.69 22.74
N GLY A 179 -9.19 16.15 21.51
CA GLY A 179 -8.49 15.36 20.48
C GLY A 179 -7.13 15.90 20.11
#